data_AF-A0A1G4G332-F1
#
_entry.id   AF-A0A1G4G332-F1
#
_cell.length_a   1.000
_cell.length_b   1.000
_cell.length_c   1.000
_cell.angle_alpha   90.00
_cell.angle_beta   90.00
_cell.angle_gamma   90.00
#
_symmetry.space_group_name_H-M   'P 1'
#
loop_
_entity.id
_entity.type
_entity.pdbx_description
1 polymer ?
#
loop_
_entity_poly.entity_id
_entity_poly.type
_entity_poly.pdbx_seq_one_letter_code
_entity_poly.pdbx_strand_id
1 'polypeptide(L)'
;MKINKSIIYFLLTVSIAFTGCEDENRTLMSNDTPGDYDIQYGLFHVYQYDEVNINGIDIASKLDFFDSFRLTLHYTDNRISGVTFDNGEVPFLPFGYEIPEGRQEAYLNTDAVPNELRLKGSETVVAYFEKGEFIIPFQLDCSALSYKYTFKSINQ
;
A
#
# COMPACT_ATOMS: atom_id res chain seq x y z
N MET A 1 79.37 3.82 -5.41
CA MET A 1 78.46 3.54 -6.53
C MET A 1 77.83 2.16 -6.33
N LYS A 2 76.64 2.15 -5.73
CA LYS A 2 75.67 1.05 -5.59
C LYS A 2 74.52 1.63 -4.76
N ILE A 3 73.29 1.53 -5.27
CA ILE A 3 72.06 1.11 -4.55
C ILE A 3 70.86 1.26 -5.51
N ASN A 4 70.26 0.10 -5.73
CA ASN A 4 68.92 -0.32 -6.17
C ASN A 4 67.78 0.67 -6.45
N LYS A 5 67.09 0.33 -7.56
CA LYS A 5 65.65 0.12 -7.80
C LYS A 5 64.61 0.79 -6.87
N SER A 6 63.58 1.32 -7.56
CA SER A 6 62.18 1.54 -7.16
C SER A 6 61.79 2.97 -6.80
N ILE A 7 61.22 3.69 -7.77
CA ILE A 7 60.26 4.79 -7.55
C ILE A 7 59.22 4.68 -8.69
N ILE A 8 58.18 3.85 -8.50
CA ILE A 8 56.80 4.22 -8.10
C ILE A 8 56.03 4.87 -9.27
N TYR A 9 55.27 4.04 -9.98
CA TYR A 9 54.16 4.47 -10.84
C TYR A 9 52.98 4.86 -9.94
N PHE A 10 52.53 6.11 -10.01
CA PHE A 10 51.31 6.58 -9.34
C PHE A 10 50.15 6.48 -10.34
N LEU A 11 49.42 5.36 -10.32
CA LEU A 11 48.15 5.19 -11.04
C LEU A 11 47.03 5.62 -10.10
N LEU A 12 46.52 6.84 -10.28
CA LEU A 12 45.34 7.34 -9.58
C LEU A 12 44.09 6.89 -10.36
N THR A 13 43.60 5.68 -10.08
CA THR A 13 42.27 5.25 -10.54
C THR A 13 41.24 5.81 -9.56
N VAL A 14 40.54 6.87 -9.99
CA VAL A 14 39.34 7.38 -9.30
C VAL A 14 38.18 6.45 -9.67
N SER A 15 37.94 5.45 -8.83
CA SER A 15 36.71 4.65 -8.89
C SER A 15 35.58 5.49 -8.29
N ILE A 16 34.75 6.06 -9.17
CA ILE A 16 33.50 6.69 -8.77
C ILE A 16 32.54 5.57 -8.38
N ALA A 17 32.41 5.31 -7.09
CA ALA A 17 31.32 4.52 -6.55
C ALA A 17 30.06 5.40 -6.59
N PHE A 18 29.31 5.32 -7.69
CA PHE A 18 27.89 5.66 -7.63
C PHE A 18 27.20 4.51 -6.90
N THR A 19 27.14 4.61 -5.57
CA THR A 19 26.09 3.97 -4.78
C THR A 19 24.81 4.74 -5.11
N GLY A 20 24.23 4.43 -6.28
CA GLY A 20 22.86 4.80 -6.58
C GLY A 20 21.96 4.02 -5.63
N CYS A 21 21.24 4.77 -4.80
CA CYS A 21 20.38 4.30 -3.74
C CYS A 21 19.47 3.16 -4.21
N GLU A 22 19.52 2.09 -3.42
CA GLU A 22 18.44 1.17 -3.09
C GLU A 22 17.22 1.25 -4.01
N ASP A 23 17.08 0.25 -4.89
CA ASP A 23 15.76 -0.27 -5.17
C ASP A 23 15.15 -0.60 -3.80
N GLU A 24 14.27 0.27 -3.29
CA GLU A 24 13.30 -0.14 -2.28
C GLU A 24 12.63 -1.35 -2.88
N ASN A 25 13.03 -2.52 -2.38
CA ASN A 25 12.59 -3.79 -2.86
C ASN A 25 11.14 -3.95 -2.36
N ARG A 26 10.20 -3.27 -3.04
CA ARG A 26 8.75 -3.29 -2.82
C ARG A 26 8.13 -4.66 -3.12
N THR A 27 8.99 -5.68 -3.30
CA THR A 27 8.64 -7.08 -3.51
C THR A 27 9.70 -8.01 -2.89
N LEU A 28 10.10 -7.80 -1.62
CA LEU A 28 10.74 -8.88 -0.86
C LEU A 28 9.68 -9.93 -0.47
N MET A 29 9.22 -10.72 -1.44
CA MET A 29 8.70 -12.04 -1.11
C MET A 29 9.92 -12.89 -0.73
N SER A 30 10.03 -13.22 0.56
CA SER A 30 11.07 -14.11 1.07
C SER A 30 11.04 -15.44 0.30
N ASN A 31 12.19 -15.80 -0.29
CA ASN A 31 12.37 -17.09 -0.96
C ASN A 31 12.50 -18.20 0.09
N ASP A 32 11.77 -19.30 -0.15
CA ASP A 32 11.88 -20.62 0.48
C ASP A 32 10.99 -20.90 1.71
N THR A 33 9.66 -20.83 1.53
CA THR A 33 8.57 -21.71 2.03
C THR A 33 7.25 -20.90 2.02
N PRO A 34 6.11 -21.46 1.56
CA PRO A 34 4.82 -20.78 1.71
C PRO A 34 4.57 -20.43 3.18
N GLY A 35 4.37 -19.15 3.46
CA GLY A 35 4.22 -18.63 4.82
C GLY A 35 2.84 -18.02 5.02
N ASP A 36 2.41 -18.09 6.28
CA ASP A 36 1.25 -17.37 6.77
C ASP A 36 1.74 -16.10 7.46
N TYR A 37 1.20 -14.95 7.06
CA TYR A 37 1.57 -13.66 7.61
C TYR A 37 0.46 -12.64 7.38
N ASP A 38 0.50 -11.55 8.14
CA ASP A 38 -0.43 -10.45 8.02
C ASP A 38 0.30 -9.19 7.54
N ILE A 39 -0.32 -8.44 6.64
CA ILE A 39 0.12 -7.08 6.30
C ILE A 39 -0.95 -6.12 6.80
N GLN A 40 -0.54 -5.20 7.67
CA GLN A 40 -1.42 -4.15 8.16
C GLN A 40 -1.20 -2.87 7.35
N TYR A 41 -2.30 -2.28 6.91
CA TYR A 41 -2.35 -1.03 6.18
C TYR A 41 -3.08 0.02 7.00
N GLY A 42 -2.57 1.26 6.94
CA GLY A 42 -3.24 2.46 7.43
C GLY A 42 -3.66 3.35 6.27
N LEU A 43 -4.58 4.28 6.53
CA LEU A 43 -4.89 5.34 5.58
C LEU A 43 -3.64 6.21 5.38
N PHE A 44 -3.29 6.43 4.12
CA PHE A 44 -2.16 7.26 3.72
C PHE A 44 -2.64 8.60 3.17
N HIS A 45 -3.56 8.58 2.20
CA HIS A 45 -4.26 9.77 1.72
C HIS A 45 -5.76 9.58 1.75
N VAL A 46 -6.45 10.71 1.93
CA VAL A 46 -7.90 10.81 1.77
C VAL A 46 -8.13 11.96 0.80
N TYR A 47 -8.34 11.64 -0.46
CA TYR A 47 -8.60 12.66 -1.46
C TYR A 47 -10.08 13.00 -1.52
N GLN A 48 -10.42 14.27 -1.42
CA GLN A 48 -11.72 14.83 -1.76
C GLN A 48 -11.65 15.47 -3.16
N TYR A 49 -12.59 15.11 -4.02
CA TYR A 49 -12.76 15.67 -5.35
C TYR A 49 -14.08 16.44 -5.45
N ASP A 50 -14.10 17.44 -6.32
CA ASP A 50 -15.30 18.17 -6.73
C ASP A 50 -15.30 18.34 -8.26
N GLU A 51 -16.36 18.93 -8.82
CA GLU A 51 -16.54 19.09 -10.27
C GLU A 51 -15.42 19.90 -10.96
N VAL A 52 -14.74 20.79 -10.23
CA VAL A 52 -13.70 21.67 -10.79
C VAL A 52 -12.29 21.25 -10.40
N ASN A 53 -12.13 20.41 -9.38
CA ASN A 53 -10.86 19.89 -8.90
C ASN A 53 -10.75 18.37 -9.09
N ILE A 54 -10.37 17.99 -10.31
CA ILE A 54 -10.13 16.59 -10.69
C ILE A 54 -8.86 15.99 -10.05
N ASN A 55 -7.94 16.81 -9.55
CA ASN A 55 -6.72 16.32 -8.90
C ASN A 55 -6.98 15.92 -7.44
N GLY A 56 -8.07 16.42 -6.87
CA GLY A 56 -8.45 16.21 -5.49
C GLY A 56 -7.62 17.04 -4.51
N ILE A 57 -8.09 17.10 -3.27
CA ILE A 57 -7.38 17.68 -2.13
C ILE A 57 -7.19 16.56 -1.11
N ASP A 58 -5.95 16.33 -0.70
CA ASP A 58 -5.70 15.40 0.41
C ASP A 58 -6.08 16.06 1.74
N ILE A 59 -7.05 15.43 2.42
CA ILE A 59 -7.60 15.87 3.69
C ILE A 59 -7.21 14.94 4.85
N ALA A 60 -6.39 13.90 4.62
CA ALA A 60 -6.00 12.95 5.67
C ALA A 60 -5.42 13.67 6.90
N SER A 61 -4.47 14.59 6.68
CA SER A 61 -3.83 15.39 7.75
C SER A 61 -4.72 16.45 8.39
N LYS A 62 -5.96 16.63 7.91
CA LYS A 62 -6.88 17.65 8.45
C LYS A 62 -7.76 17.10 9.56
N LEU A 63 -7.91 15.78 9.63
CA LEU A 63 -8.84 15.09 10.52
C LEU A 63 -8.12 13.89 11.14
N ASP A 64 -7.88 13.96 12.44
CA ASP A 64 -7.12 12.97 13.22
C ASP A 64 -7.79 11.59 13.27
N PHE A 65 -9.11 11.52 13.20
CA PHE A 65 -9.83 10.25 13.23
C PHE A 65 -9.41 9.29 12.10
N PHE A 66 -8.86 9.76 10.98
CA PHE A 66 -8.36 8.88 9.91
C PHE A 66 -7.18 8.01 10.36
N ASP A 67 -6.42 8.45 11.37
CA ASP A 67 -5.27 7.72 11.90
C ASP A 67 -5.69 6.41 12.57
N SER A 68 -6.98 6.21 12.85
CA SER A 68 -7.50 5.01 13.51
C SER A 68 -7.88 3.88 12.54
N PHE A 69 -8.11 4.17 11.25
CA PHE A 69 -8.57 3.16 10.30
C PHE A 69 -7.47 2.15 9.97
N ARG A 70 -7.74 0.85 10.06
CA ARG A 70 -6.83 -0.22 9.67
C ARG A 70 -7.50 -1.21 8.71
N LEU A 71 -6.73 -1.58 7.69
CA LEU A 71 -7.02 -2.69 6.78
C LEU A 71 -5.94 -3.74 6.98
N THR A 72 -6.29 -4.94 7.41
CA THR A 72 -5.33 -6.05 7.54
C THR A 72 -5.60 -7.08 6.47
N LEU A 73 -4.59 -7.41 5.67
CA LEU A 73 -4.63 -8.55 4.75
C LEU A 73 -3.97 -9.75 5.40
N HIS A 74 -4.72 -10.85 5.42
CA HIS A 74 -4.24 -12.13 5.90
C HIS A 74 -3.75 -12.96 4.72
N TYR A 75 -2.52 -13.46 4.81
CA TYR A 75 -1.93 -14.35 3.83
C TYR A 75 -1.87 -15.78 4.39
N THR A 76 -2.23 -16.73 3.53
CA THR A 76 -2.02 -18.15 3.76
C THR A 76 -1.34 -18.71 2.53
N ASP A 77 -0.25 -19.46 2.70
CA ASP A 77 0.59 -19.94 1.60
C ASP A 77 0.98 -18.82 0.61
N ASN A 78 1.39 -17.66 1.12
CA ASN A 78 1.75 -16.45 0.34
C ASN A 78 0.62 -15.90 -0.57
N ARG A 79 -0.64 -16.26 -0.32
CA ARG A 79 -1.81 -15.72 -1.03
C ARG A 79 -2.77 -15.04 -0.07
N ILE A 80 -3.39 -13.94 -0.51
CA ILE A 80 -4.47 -13.31 0.26
C ILE A 80 -5.58 -14.34 0.47
N SER A 81 -5.87 -14.59 1.74
CA SER A 81 -6.88 -15.55 2.19
C SER A 81 -7.96 -14.86 3.02
N GLY A 82 -7.72 -13.64 3.51
CA GLY A 82 -8.72 -12.88 4.23
C GLY A 82 -8.37 -11.41 4.40
N VAL A 83 -9.35 -10.67 4.91
CA VAL A 83 -9.26 -9.26 5.25
C VAL A 83 -9.96 -8.99 6.57
N THR A 84 -9.40 -8.10 7.39
CA THR A 84 -10.05 -7.54 8.57
C THR A 84 -10.03 -6.02 8.46
N PHE A 85 -11.12 -5.37 8.88
CA PHE A 85 -11.22 -3.92 8.93
C PHE A 85 -11.42 -3.49 10.37
N ASP A 86 -10.70 -2.44 10.74
CA ASP A 86 -10.94 -1.68 11.94
C ASP A 86 -11.24 -0.25 11.51
N ASN A 87 -12.49 0.17 11.63
CA ASN A 87 -12.91 1.51 11.25
C ASN A 87 -12.52 2.56 12.30
N GLY A 88 -12.11 2.14 13.50
CA GLY A 88 -11.71 3.01 14.59
C GLY A 88 -12.74 4.12 14.88
N GLU A 89 -12.27 5.36 14.82
CA GLU A 89 -13.05 6.58 15.06
C GLU A 89 -13.60 7.22 13.77
N VAL A 90 -13.35 6.63 12.60
CA VAL A 90 -13.84 7.19 11.33
C VAL A 90 -15.37 7.18 11.34
N PRO A 91 -16.06 8.34 11.23
CA PRO A 91 -17.50 8.42 11.46
C PRO A 91 -18.35 7.93 10.28
N PHE A 92 -17.73 7.43 9.21
CA PHE A 92 -18.39 6.93 8.03
C PHE A 92 -17.63 5.73 7.46
N LEU A 93 -18.37 4.78 6.90
CA LEU A 93 -17.80 3.68 6.15
C LEU A 93 -17.74 4.05 4.67
N PRO A 94 -16.65 3.72 3.96
CA PRO A 94 -16.61 3.91 2.52
C PRO A 94 -17.51 2.91 1.78
N PHE A 95 -18.01 1.91 2.49
CA PHE A 95 -18.90 0.87 2.00
C PHE A 95 -20.35 1.26 2.23
N GLY A 96 -21.22 1.00 1.25
CA GLY A 96 -22.67 1.16 1.39
C GLY A 96 -23.34 0.10 2.27
N TYR A 97 -22.57 -0.68 3.04
CA TYR A 97 -23.03 -1.77 3.89
C TYR A 97 -22.06 -1.91 5.09
N GLU A 98 -22.55 -2.47 6.20
CA GLU A 98 -21.70 -2.79 7.35
C GLU A 98 -20.79 -3.98 7.01
N ILE A 99 -19.48 -3.81 7.17
CA ILE A 99 -18.57 -4.95 7.06
C ILE A 99 -18.68 -5.78 8.34
N PRO A 100 -18.88 -7.10 8.25
CA PRO A 100 -18.92 -7.94 9.43
C PRO A 100 -17.62 -7.85 10.23
N GLU A 101 -17.72 -7.82 11.56
CA GLU A 101 -16.56 -7.79 12.44
C GLU A 101 -15.68 -9.03 12.25
N GLY A 102 -14.37 -8.84 12.38
CA GLY A 102 -13.37 -9.89 12.29
C GLY A 102 -13.00 -10.31 10.86
N ARG A 103 -12.28 -11.42 10.76
CA ARG A 103 -11.70 -11.90 9.50
C ARG A 103 -12.78 -12.35 8.52
N GLN A 104 -12.81 -11.69 7.36
CA GLN A 104 -13.61 -12.08 6.21
C GLN A 104 -12.72 -12.80 5.19
N GLU A 105 -13.20 -13.89 4.60
CA GLU A 105 -12.46 -14.53 3.51
C GLU A 105 -12.41 -13.61 2.29
N ALA A 106 -11.22 -13.43 1.73
CA ALA A 106 -11.01 -12.54 0.60
C ALA A 106 -9.94 -13.09 -0.33
N TYR A 107 -9.92 -12.56 -1.55
CA TYR A 107 -8.92 -12.86 -2.56
C TYR A 107 -8.69 -11.64 -3.45
N LEU A 108 -7.52 -11.57 -4.08
CA LEU A 108 -7.24 -10.57 -5.11
C LEU A 108 -7.64 -11.12 -6.47
N ASN A 109 -8.66 -10.54 -7.08
CA ASN A 109 -9.06 -10.78 -8.46
C ASN A 109 -8.13 -10.01 -9.40
N THR A 110 -7.24 -10.73 -10.08
CA THR A 110 -6.29 -10.17 -11.05
C THR A 110 -6.80 -10.17 -12.48
N ASP A 111 -8.02 -10.67 -12.71
CA ASP A 111 -8.65 -10.66 -14.03
C ASP A 111 -9.40 -9.34 -14.30
N ALA A 112 -9.66 -8.56 -13.24
CA ALA A 112 -10.24 -7.22 -13.32
C ALA A 112 -9.15 -6.15 -13.54
N VAL A 113 -9.50 -5.04 -14.19
CA VAL A 113 -8.62 -3.89 -14.40
C VAL A 113 -9.31 -2.62 -13.92
N PRO A 114 -8.85 -1.99 -12.81
CA PRO A 114 -7.75 -2.43 -11.93
C PRO A 114 -8.09 -3.72 -11.17
N ASN A 115 -7.07 -4.37 -10.59
CA ASN A 115 -7.26 -5.57 -9.77
C ASN A 115 -8.19 -5.27 -8.59
N GLU A 116 -8.97 -6.25 -8.14
CA GLU A 116 -9.98 -6.07 -7.10
C GLU A 116 -9.72 -6.98 -5.91
N LEU A 117 -9.63 -6.43 -4.70
CA LEU A 117 -9.77 -7.20 -3.48
C LEU A 117 -11.25 -7.50 -3.26
N ARG A 118 -11.63 -8.77 -3.29
CA ARG A 118 -13.03 -9.20 -3.20
C ARG A 118 -13.26 -10.13 -2.01
N LEU A 119 -14.43 -10.02 -1.39
CA LEU A 119 -14.87 -10.97 -0.38
C LEU A 119 -15.35 -12.26 -1.06
N LYS A 120 -14.87 -13.42 -0.59
CA LYS A 120 -15.33 -14.71 -1.12
C LYS A 120 -16.80 -14.95 -0.81
N GLY A 121 -17.47 -15.66 -1.72
CA GLY A 121 -18.90 -15.96 -1.58
C GLY A 121 -19.82 -14.77 -1.83
N SER A 122 -19.29 -13.64 -2.31
CA SER A 122 -20.07 -12.45 -2.67
C SER A 122 -19.48 -11.76 -3.91
N GLU A 123 -20.22 -10.81 -4.48
CA GLU A 123 -19.72 -9.95 -5.56
C GLU A 123 -19.01 -8.68 -5.04
N THR A 124 -18.84 -8.58 -3.73
CA THR A 124 -18.41 -7.37 -3.04
C THR A 124 -16.94 -7.06 -3.29
N VAL A 125 -16.68 -5.92 -3.92
CA VAL A 125 -15.34 -5.33 -4.04
C VAL A 125 -15.09 -4.46 -2.82
N VAL A 126 -14.00 -4.78 -2.12
CA VAL A 126 -13.54 -4.05 -0.94
C VAL A 126 -12.65 -2.88 -1.34
N ALA A 127 -11.68 -3.15 -2.19
CA ALA A 127 -10.68 -2.18 -2.58
C ALA A 127 -10.16 -2.54 -3.96
N TYR A 128 -9.74 -1.54 -4.70
CA TYR A 128 -9.00 -1.70 -5.94
C TYR A 128 -7.51 -1.67 -5.63
N PHE A 129 -6.73 -2.46 -6.35
CA PHE A 129 -5.28 -2.44 -6.25
C PHE A 129 -4.69 -1.84 -7.53
N GLU A 130 -4.14 -0.64 -7.41
CA GLU A 130 -3.56 0.11 -8.51
C GLU A 130 -2.21 0.69 -8.08
N LYS A 131 -1.17 0.57 -8.92
CA LYS A 131 0.16 1.18 -8.69
C LYS A 131 0.78 0.86 -7.32
N GLY A 132 0.50 -0.32 -6.78
CA GLY A 132 1.05 -0.78 -5.50
C GLY A 132 0.29 -0.29 -4.26
N GLU A 133 -0.88 0.32 -4.45
CA GLU A 133 -1.71 0.84 -3.37
C GLU A 133 -3.11 0.22 -3.43
N PHE A 134 -3.69 -0.04 -2.26
CA PHE A 134 -5.12 -0.29 -2.16
C PHE A 134 -5.87 1.03 -2.13
N ILE A 135 -7.01 1.06 -2.82
CA ILE A 135 -7.80 2.25 -3.07
C ILE A 135 -9.27 1.92 -2.83
N ILE A 136 -9.98 2.79 -2.11
CA ILE A 136 -11.43 2.68 -1.91
C ILE A 136 -12.09 4.00 -2.32
N PRO A 137 -12.76 4.06 -3.48
CA PRO A 137 -13.60 5.20 -3.82
C PRO A 137 -14.91 5.13 -3.04
N PHE A 138 -15.40 6.27 -2.57
CA PHE A 138 -16.67 6.36 -1.87
C PHE A 138 -17.30 7.74 -2.05
N GLN A 139 -18.57 7.85 -1.70
CA GLN A 139 -19.34 9.08 -1.74
C GLN A 139 -20.11 9.23 -0.44
N LEU A 140 -20.08 10.45 0.12
CA LEU A 140 -20.91 10.83 1.26
C LEU A 140 -22.23 11.43 0.75
N ASP A 141 -23.09 11.91 1.64
CA ASP A 141 -24.42 12.45 1.29
C ASP A 141 -24.41 13.61 0.29
N CYS A 142 -23.26 14.26 0.08
CA CYS A 142 -23.10 15.31 -0.92
C CYS A 142 -22.75 14.72 -2.29
N SER A 143 -23.72 14.73 -3.22
CA SER A 143 -23.53 14.21 -4.57
C SER A 143 -22.48 14.95 -5.41
N ALA A 144 -22.17 16.21 -5.05
CA ALA A 144 -21.17 17.03 -5.74
C ALA A 144 -19.73 16.70 -5.34
N LEU A 145 -19.54 15.92 -4.26
CA LEU A 145 -18.23 15.51 -3.76
C LEU A 145 -18.06 14.00 -3.92
N SER A 146 -16.84 13.60 -4.27
CA SER A 146 -16.43 12.20 -4.23
C SER A 146 -15.11 12.07 -3.49
N TYR A 147 -14.88 10.90 -2.91
CA TYR A 147 -13.76 10.67 -2.03
C TYR A 147 -13.01 9.41 -2.41
N LYS A 148 -11.74 9.35 -2.04
CA LYS A 148 -10.89 8.20 -2.27
C LYS A 148 -9.92 8.00 -1.12
N TYR A 149 -10.02 6.87 -0.46
CA TYR A 149 -9.00 6.38 0.44
C TYR A 149 -7.87 5.72 -0.34
N THR A 150 -6.63 6.01 0.05
CA THR A 150 -5.46 5.23 -0.35
C THR A 150 -4.77 4.68 0.88
N PHE A 151 -4.25 3.47 0.75
CA PHE A 151 -3.68 2.72 1.86
C PHE A 151 -2.19 2.48 1.65
N LYS A 152 -1.43 2.53 2.75
CA LYS A 152 -0.02 2.14 2.78
C LYS A 152 0.23 1.17 3.93
N SER A 153 1.14 0.21 3.72
CA SER A 153 1.60 -0.68 4.78
C SER A 153 2.22 0.14 5.91
N ILE A 154 1.89 -0.19 7.16
CA ILE A 154 2.40 0.50 8.36
C ILE A 154 3.50 -0.28 9.10
N ASN A 155 3.76 -1.53 8.71
CA ASN A 155 4.70 -2.43 9.39
C ASN A 155 5.82 -2.95 8.46
N GLN A 156 6.23 -2.16 7.46
CA GLN A 156 7.35 -2.48 6.56
C GLN A 156 8.45 -1.44 6.67
#